data_AF-A0A847XM14-F1
#
_entry.id   AF-A0A847XM14-F1
#
_cell.length_a   1.000
_cell.length_b   1.000
_cell.length_c   1.000
_cell.angle_alpha   90.00
_cell.angle_beta   90.00
_cell.angle_gamma   90.00
#
_symmetry.space_group_name_H-M   'P 1'
#
loop_
_entity.id
_entity.type
_entity.pdbx_description
1 polymer ?
#
loop_
_entity_poly.entity_id
_entity_poly.type
_entity_poly.pdbx_seq_one_letter_code
_entity_poly.pdbx_strand_id
1 'polypeptide(L)'
;MVCSRQAPKFNWYWSDPSTWSGSVCAYNGVYDAQNILTHELGHSYGLNDHYTSAYQDNTMYGYGAKTETKKDTLTSGDIAGVRALY
;
A
#
# COMPACT_ATOMS: atom_id res chain seq x y z
N MET A 1 -32.99 -13.73 9.84
CA MET A 1 -32.23 -13.68 8.57
C MET A 1 -30.88 -13.05 8.88
N VAL A 2 -29.82 -13.86 9.02
CA VAL A 2 -28.47 -13.35 9.29
C VAL A 2 -27.77 -13.19 7.95
N CYS A 3 -27.42 -11.97 7.58
CA CYS A 3 -26.61 -11.70 6.40
C CYS A 3 -25.16 -12.09 6.72
N SER A 4 -24.79 -13.36 6.50
CA SER A 4 -23.40 -13.81 6.61
C SER A 4 -22.66 -13.47 5.32
N ARG A 5 -22.00 -12.31 5.29
CA ARG A 5 -20.98 -12.04 4.28
C ARG A 5 -19.79 -12.95 4.54
N GLN A 6 -19.77 -14.14 3.94
CA GLN A 6 -18.53 -14.87 3.70
C GLN A 6 -17.81 -14.21 2.51
N ALA A 7 -17.30 -13.00 2.73
CA ALA A 7 -16.18 -12.54 1.92
C ALA A 7 -14.97 -13.44 2.29
N PRO A 8 -14.16 -13.91 1.33
CA PRO A 8 -12.89 -14.54 1.68
C PRO A 8 -12.13 -13.55 2.57
N LYS A 9 -11.78 -13.97 3.79
CA LYS A 9 -10.89 -13.18 4.65
C LYS A 9 -9.60 -12.98 3.85
N PHE A 10 -9.41 -11.79 3.31
CA PHE A 10 -8.13 -11.44 2.73
C PHE A 10 -7.13 -11.42 3.89
N ASN A 11 -6.04 -12.19 3.76
CA ASN A 11 -4.95 -12.11 4.73
C ASN A 11 -4.25 -10.76 4.48
N TRP A 12 -4.42 -9.83 5.42
CA TRP A 12 -3.76 -8.53 5.48
C TRP A 12 -3.09 -8.42 6.86
N TYR A 13 -1.92 -7.79 6.91
CA TYR A 13 -1.17 -7.59 8.15
C TYR A 13 -0.49 -6.23 8.12
N TRP A 14 -0.18 -5.68 9.28
CA TRP A 14 0.69 -4.53 9.40
C TRP A 14 2.14 -5.03 9.53
N SER A 15 3.01 -4.71 8.57
CA SER A 15 4.44 -4.94 8.75
C SER A 15 5.00 -3.97 9.81
N ASP A 16 5.71 -4.52 10.79
CA ASP A 16 6.48 -3.71 11.74
C ASP A 16 7.96 -4.08 11.61
N PRO A 17 8.76 -3.25 10.91
CA PRO A 17 10.19 -3.50 10.73
C PRO A 17 10.96 -3.67 12.05
N SER A 18 10.48 -3.10 13.16
CA SER A 18 11.13 -3.20 14.47
C SER A 18 11.00 -4.59 15.12
N THR A 19 10.06 -5.41 14.64
CA THR A 19 9.79 -6.75 15.16
C THR A 19 10.48 -7.87 14.37
N TRP A 20 11.17 -7.54 13.27
CA TRP A 20 11.83 -8.51 12.38
C TRP A 20 13.36 -8.51 12.55
N SER A 21 13.96 -9.69 12.68
CA SER A 21 15.42 -9.86 12.74
C SER A 21 16.10 -10.11 11.37
N GLY A 22 15.37 -9.93 10.25
CA GLY A 22 15.85 -10.19 8.89
C GLY A 22 15.49 -9.09 7.88
N SER A 23 16.02 -9.18 6.65
CA SER A 23 15.91 -8.14 5.61
C SER A 23 14.51 -7.99 4.97
N VAL A 24 13.55 -8.85 5.30
CA VAL A 24 12.20 -8.84 4.73
C VAL A 24 11.17 -8.72 5.85
N CYS A 25 10.60 -7.53 5.99
CA CYS A 25 9.52 -7.20 6.93
C CYS A 25 8.15 -7.64 6.40
N ALA A 26 8.06 -8.85 5.81
CA ALA A 26 6.83 -9.29 5.15
C ALA A 26 6.46 -10.76 5.34
N TYR A 27 5.16 -11.03 5.50
CA TYR A 27 4.65 -12.40 5.46
C TYR A 27 4.43 -12.85 4.01
N ASN A 28 4.87 -14.08 3.71
CA ASN A 28 4.72 -14.66 2.38
C ASN A 28 3.24 -14.86 2.02
N GLY A 29 2.82 -14.36 0.85
CA GLY A 29 1.47 -14.54 0.33
C GLY A 29 0.39 -13.63 0.95
N VAL A 30 0.80 -12.64 1.75
CA VAL A 30 -0.09 -11.72 2.47
C VAL A 30 0.11 -10.29 1.97
N TYR A 31 -0.94 -9.49 1.89
CA TYR A 31 -0.81 -8.06 1.59
C TYR A 31 -0.37 -7.29 2.83
N ASP A 32 0.56 -6.36 2.63
CA ASP A 32 0.91 -5.39 3.67
C ASP A 32 -0.14 -4.27 3.70
N ALA A 33 -0.75 -4.09 4.87
CA ALA A 33 -1.84 -3.15 5.07
C ALA A 33 -1.36 -1.70 5.00
N GLN A 34 -0.15 -1.40 5.46
CA GLN A 34 0.40 -0.04 5.41
C GLN A 34 0.63 0.40 3.96
N ASN A 35 1.27 -0.44 3.15
CA ASN A 35 1.46 -0.25 1.72
C ASN A 35 0.13 0.10 1.03
N ILE A 36 -0.86 -0.79 1.12
CA ILE A 36 -2.13 -0.58 0.41
C ILE A 36 -2.91 0.61 1.00
N LEU A 37 -2.95 0.78 2.31
CA LEU A 37 -3.69 1.90 2.92
C LEU A 37 -3.09 3.25 2.53
N THR A 38 -1.77 3.37 2.42
CA THR A 38 -1.11 4.62 2.04
C THR A 38 -1.50 5.03 0.61
N HIS A 39 -1.63 4.06 -0.30
CA HIS A 39 -2.16 4.28 -1.65
C HIS A 39 -3.61 4.82 -1.64
N GLU A 40 -4.51 4.14 -0.94
CA GLU A 40 -5.92 4.54 -0.87
C GLU A 40 -6.13 5.89 -0.15
N LEU A 41 -5.27 6.21 0.81
CA LEU A 41 -5.24 7.53 1.42
C LEU A 41 -4.81 8.61 0.43
N GLY A 42 -3.86 8.32 -0.47
CA GLY A 42 -3.49 9.23 -1.55
C GLY A 42 -4.69 9.62 -2.43
N HIS A 43 -5.56 8.66 -2.78
CA HIS A 43 -6.82 8.96 -3.46
C HIS A 43 -7.76 9.84 -2.63
N SER A 44 -7.80 9.62 -1.32
CA SER A 44 -8.60 10.45 -0.41
C SER A 44 -8.14 11.92 -0.40
N TYR A 45 -6.87 12.18 -0.71
CA TYR A 45 -6.30 13.52 -0.91
C TYR A 45 -6.34 14.01 -2.36
N GLY A 46 -6.89 13.24 -3.30
CA GLY A 46 -7.05 13.63 -4.71
C GLY A 46 -5.89 13.24 -5.63
N LEU A 47 -4.96 12.38 -5.20
CA LEU A 47 -3.94 11.82 -6.07
C LEU A 47 -4.51 10.75 -6.99
N ASN A 48 -3.99 10.66 -8.22
CA ASN A 48 -4.36 9.65 -9.21
C ASN A 48 -3.35 8.51 -9.26
N ASP A 49 -3.78 7.36 -9.78
CA ASP A 49 -2.90 6.23 -10.06
C ASP A 49 -1.84 6.53 -11.12
N HIS A 50 -0.69 5.90 -10.93
CA HIS A 50 0.34 5.73 -11.93
C HIS A 50 0.44 4.27 -12.35
N TYR A 51 0.52 4.02 -13.66
CA TYR A 51 0.60 2.67 -14.23
C TYR A 51 1.88 2.43 -15.05
N THR A 52 2.76 3.43 -15.14
CA THR A 52 4.05 3.28 -15.83
C THR A 52 5.03 2.53 -14.93
N SER A 53 5.77 1.58 -15.48
CA SER A 53 6.77 0.78 -14.74
C SER A 53 7.84 1.64 -14.06
N ALA A 54 8.12 2.85 -14.55
CA ALA A 54 9.01 3.80 -13.90
C ALA A 54 8.55 4.21 -12.48
N TYR A 55 7.26 4.08 -12.18
CA TYR A 55 6.67 4.40 -10.87
C TYR A 55 6.29 3.16 -10.07
N GLN A 56 6.73 1.96 -10.47
CA GLN A 56 6.30 0.69 -9.85
C GLN A 56 6.60 0.56 -8.35
N ASP A 57 7.52 1.38 -7.83
CA ASP A 57 7.92 1.42 -6.43
C ASP A 57 7.30 2.61 -5.67
N ASN A 58 6.52 3.45 -6.35
CA ASN A 58 5.87 4.60 -5.74
C ASN A 58 4.54 4.20 -5.07
N THR A 59 4.14 4.97 -4.06
CA THR A 59 2.89 4.77 -3.32
C THR A 59 1.67 4.81 -4.24
N MET A 60 1.59 5.76 -5.17
CA MET A 60 0.44 5.88 -6.10
C MET A 60 0.51 4.94 -7.30
N TYR A 61 1.35 3.90 -7.30
CA TYR A 61 1.33 2.89 -8.36
C TYR A 61 0.09 2.01 -8.24
N GLY A 62 -0.74 1.95 -9.28
CA GLY A 62 -2.06 1.30 -9.24
C GLY A 62 -2.05 -0.24 -9.11
N TYR A 63 -0.89 -0.87 -8.95
CA TYR A 63 -0.79 -2.30 -8.69
C TYR A 63 -0.10 -2.56 -7.36
N GLY A 64 -0.74 -3.32 -6.47
CA GLY A 64 -0.13 -3.89 -5.27
C GLY A 64 0.14 -5.38 -5.42
N ALA A 65 1.22 -5.88 -4.83
CA ALA A 65 1.55 -7.30 -4.81
C ALA A 65 1.56 -7.86 -3.37
N LYS A 66 1.32 -9.17 -3.24
CA LYS A 66 1.51 -9.88 -1.97
C LYS A 66 2.98 -9.86 -1.59
N THR A 67 3.26 -9.74 -0.30
CA THR A 67 4.63 -9.70 0.27
C THR A 67 5.42 -8.47 -0.17
N GLU A 68 4.75 -7.45 -0.70
CA GLU A 68 5.35 -6.18 -1.08
C GLU A 68 5.26 -5.17 0.08
N THR A 69 6.40 -4.64 0.51
CA THR A 69 6.50 -3.63 1.58
C THR A 69 7.10 -2.29 1.13
N LYS A 70 7.53 -2.18 -0.13
CA LYS A 70 8.33 -1.03 -0.62
C LYS A 70 7.58 0.30 -0.82
N LYS A 71 6.25 0.30 -0.75
CA LYS A 71 5.37 1.46 -1.05
C LYS A 71 4.76 2.10 0.21
N ASP A 72 5.37 1.83 1.35
CA ASP A 72 4.99 2.37 2.66
C ASP A 72 5.51 3.80 2.93
N THR A 73 6.38 4.30 2.05
CA THR A 73 7.08 5.57 2.17
C THR A 73 6.72 6.50 1.02
N LEU A 74 6.25 7.71 1.35
CA LEU A 74 5.89 8.71 0.35
C LEU A 74 7.09 9.10 -0.50
N THR A 75 6.92 9.08 -1.81
CA THR A 75 7.92 9.54 -2.77
C THR A 75 7.85 11.06 -2.93
N SER A 76 8.88 11.64 -3.55
CA SER A 76 8.88 13.07 -3.89
C SER A 76 7.70 13.47 -4.78
N GLY A 77 7.24 12.55 -5.65
CA GLY A 77 6.07 12.75 -6.50
C GLY A 77 4.78 12.83 -5.69
N ASP A 78 4.61 11.92 -4.72
CA ASP A 78 3.43 11.91 -3.84
C ASP A 78 3.35 13.21 -3.01
N ILE A 79 4.48 13.64 -2.43
CA ILE A 79 4.58 14.88 -1.66
C ILE A 79 4.28 16.11 -2.54
N ALA A 80 4.85 16.16 -3.75
CA ALA A 80 4.61 17.27 -4.68
C ALA A 80 3.15 17.30 -5.15
N GLY A 81 2.53 16.14 -5.38
CA GLY A 81 1.12 16.03 -5.75
C GLY A 81 0.19 16.58 -4.68
N VAL A 82 0.39 16.20 -3.41
CA VAL A 82 -0.45 16.71 -2.30
C VAL A 82 -0.26 18.22 -2.13
N ARG A 83 0.99 18.71 -2.20
CA ARG A 83 1.30 20.16 -2.11
C ARG A 83 0.79 21.00 -3.28
N ALA A 84 0.47 20.37 -4.41
CA ALA A 84 -0.15 21.08 -5.53
C ALA A 84 -1.67 21.26 -5.33
N LEU A 85 -2.28 20.43 -4.47
CA LEU A 85 -3.71 20.46 -4.17
C LEU A 85 -4.04 21.32 -2.92
N TYR A 86 -3.10 21.44 -1.98
CA TYR A 86 -3.27 22.13 -0.68
C TYR A 86 -2.02 22.94 -0.32
#